data_AF-A0AA42Z0B9-F1
#
_entry.id   AF-A0AA42Z0B9-F1
#
_cell.length_a   1.000
_cell.length_b   1.000
_cell.length_c   1.000
_cell.angle_alpha   90.00
_cell.angle_beta   90.00
_cell.angle_gamma   90.00
#
_symmetry.space_group_name_H-M   'P 1'
#
loop_
_entity.id
_entity.type
_entity.pdbx_description
1 polymer ?
#
loop_
_entity_poly.entity_id
_entity_poly.type
_entity_poly.pdbx_seq_one_letter_code
_entity_poly.pdbx_strand_id
1 'polypeptide(L)'
;MKRHSILICAVLFTLHATAVAEEDEKSDTPAPAGEAAVAPKPNAVCRRDAKLVVVAQQLAERQTIPPSPELIRAAREAGVDANPVYAKFGVVGEVESFKSWLQDLDEAADAPLICGRARVGERVVLVAAVRAGSLSVNGKHALHAEVIADFRHPYLVVRDSR
;
A
#
# COMPACT_ATOMS: atom_id res chain seq x y z
N MET A 1 -4.83 -54.63 -24.26
CA MET A 1 -5.35 -55.09 -25.56
C MET A 1 -5.36 -53.92 -26.53
N LYS A 2 -4.71 -54.11 -27.70
CA LYS A 2 -4.95 -53.53 -29.04
C LYS A 2 -5.29 -52.03 -29.17
N ARG A 3 -4.39 -51.17 -29.67
CA ARG A 3 -3.91 -50.94 -31.07
C ARG A 3 -4.73 -49.86 -31.82
N HIS A 4 -4.06 -48.77 -32.25
CA HIS A 4 -3.88 -48.34 -33.67
C HIS A 4 -5.05 -47.48 -34.22
N SER A 5 -4.96 -46.48 -35.10
CA SER A 5 -3.93 -45.86 -35.97
C SER A 5 -4.50 -44.49 -36.43
N ILE A 6 -3.71 -43.41 -36.49
CA ILE A 6 -3.17 -42.73 -37.70
C ILE A 6 -4.16 -42.62 -38.89
N LEU A 7 -4.44 -41.39 -39.35
CA LEU A 7 -4.31 -41.07 -40.78
C LEU A 7 -4.08 -39.56 -41.03
N ILE A 8 -2.97 -39.30 -41.72
CA ILE A 8 -2.55 -38.05 -42.36
C ILE A 8 -3.28 -37.95 -43.71
N CYS A 9 -3.72 -36.75 -44.11
CA CYS A 9 -3.86 -36.43 -45.53
C CYS A 9 -3.54 -34.95 -45.77
N ALA A 10 -2.40 -34.75 -46.42
CA ALA A 10 -1.98 -33.51 -47.05
C ALA A 10 -2.77 -33.30 -48.37
N VAL A 11 -2.58 -32.13 -48.99
CA VAL A 11 -2.17 -31.96 -50.41
C VAL A 11 -2.87 -30.76 -51.13
N LEU A 12 -1.99 -29.86 -51.61
CA LEU A 12 -1.98 -29.02 -52.84
C LEU A 12 -2.64 -27.62 -52.95
N PHE A 13 -1.72 -26.65 -52.98
CA PHE A 13 -1.55 -25.51 -53.90
C PHE A 13 -2.47 -25.39 -55.13
N THR A 14 -2.90 -24.17 -55.41
CA THR A 14 -2.77 -23.54 -56.74
C THR A 14 -2.46 -22.04 -56.62
N LEU A 15 -1.46 -21.58 -57.40
CA LEU A 15 -1.05 -20.19 -57.58
C LEU A 15 -1.99 -19.47 -58.56
N HIS A 16 -2.15 -18.15 -58.41
CA HIS A 16 -2.31 -17.23 -59.54
C HIS A 16 -1.29 -16.09 -59.39
N ALA A 17 -0.46 -15.94 -60.43
CA ALA A 17 0.51 -14.88 -60.60
C ALA A 17 -0.08 -13.76 -61.48
N THR A 18 0.40 -12.53 -61.27
CA THR A 18 0.84 -11.46 -62.21
C THR A 18 0.49 -10.10 -61.58
N ALA A 19 1.47 -9.39 -61.00
CA ALA A 19 2.43 -8.49 -61.65
C ALA A 19 1.89 -7.05 -61.76
N VAL A 20 2.49 -6.12 -61.00
CA VAL A 20 2.99 -4.81 -61.47
C VAL A 20 4.13 -4.42 -60.51
N ALA A 21 5.25 -4.01 -61.10
CA ALA A 21 6.43 -3.44 -60.45
C ALA A 21 6.31 -1.91 -60.43
N GLU A 22 6.91 -1.27 -59.42
CA GLU A 22 7.52 0.09 -59.40
C GLU A 22 7.80 0.41 -57.92
N GLU A 23 9.07 0.32 -57.49
CA GLU A 23 10.07 1.39 -57.42
C GLU A 23 9.96 2.25 -56.14
N ASP A 24 11.07 2.21 -55.39
CA ASP A 24 11.56 3.14 -54.36
C ASP A 24 10.56 4.00 -53.57
N GLU A 25 10.41 3.70 -52.27
CA GLU A 25 10.75 4.73 -51.27
C GLU A 25 11.05 4.12 -49.90
N LYS A 26 12.25 4.47 -49.43
CA LYS A 26 12.81 4.23 -48.11
C LYS A 26 11.88 4.81 -47.04
N SER A 27 11.27 3.95 -46.21
CA SER A 27 10.67 4.38 -44.94
C SER A 27 11.16 3.49 -43.82
N ASP A 28 12.31 3.88 -43.27
CA ASP A 28 12.74 3.59 -41.92
C ASP A 28 11.62 4.03 -40.95
N THR A 29 10.74 3.11 -40.58
CA THR A 29 9.89 3.29 -39.41
C THR A 29 10.31 2.25 -38.38
N PRO A 30 11.08 2.64 -37.34
CA PRO A 30 11.27 1.76 -36.20
C PRO A 30 9.88 1.50 -35.61
N ALA A 31 9.54 0.21 -35.45
CA ALA A 31 8.36 -0.19 -34.71
C ALA A 31 8.27 0.61 -33.40
N PRO A 32 7.09 1.14 -33.01
CA PRO A 32 6.99 1.87 -31.76
C PRO A 32 7.44 0.92 -30.66
N ALA A 33 8.49 1.34 -29.95
CA ALA A 33 8.96 0.67 -28.75
C ALA A 33 7.73 0.47 -27.86
N GLY A 34 7.31 -0.78 -27.73
CA GLY A 34 6.23 -1.14 -26.82
C GLY A 34 6.58 -0.53 -25.48
N GLU A 35 5.72 0.35 -24.99
CA GLU A 35 5.82 0.90 -23.64
C GLU A 35 6.01 -0.29 -22.72
N ALA A 36 7.25 -0.43 -22.22
CA ALA A 36 7.57 -1.40 -21.20
C ALA A 36 6.59 -1.10 -20.07
N ALA A 37 5.62 -2.00 -19.88
CA ALA A 37 4.63 -1.88 -18.83
C ALA A 37 5.41 -1.65 -17.53
N VAL A 38 5.30 -0.42 -17.01
CA VAL A 38 5.95 -0.05 -15.76
C VAL A 38 5.40 -1.01 -14.72
N ALA A 39 6.24 -1.93 -14.25
CA ALA A 39 5.87 -2.87 -13.21
C ALA A 39 5.22 -2.06 -12.07
N PRO A 40 4.02 -2.45 -11.60
CA PRO A 40 3.34 -1.69 -10.56
C PRO A 40 4.30 -1.52 -9.39
N LYS A 41 4.55 -0.27 -8.99
CA LYS A 41 5.36 0.02 -7.82
C LYS A 41 4.77 -0.79 -6.66
N PRO A 42 5.58 -1.57 -5.92
CA PRO A 42 5.06 -2.36 -4.82
C PRO A 42 4.28 -1.44 -3.90
N ASN A 43 3.02 -1.80 -3.63
CA ASN A 43 2.18 -1.06 -2.70
C ASN A 43 2.96 -0.93 -1.39
N ALA A 44 3.16 0.29 -0.92
CA ALA A 44 3.83 0.52 0.34
C ALA A 44 3.00 -0.16 1.44
N VAL A 45 3.64 -1.02 2.24
CA VAL A 45 3.02 -1.77 3.37
C VAL A 45 2.27 -0.85 4.33
N CYS A 46 2.65 0.43 4.37
CA CYS A 46 2.00 1.41 5.19
C CYS A 46 1.89 2.78 4.51
N ARG A 47 0.73 3.43 4.66
CA ARG A 47 0.51 4.81 4.20
C ARG A 47 1.00 5.82 5.24
N ARG A 48 1.77 6.81 4.81
CA ARG A 48 2.22 7.88 5.70
C ARG A 48 1.05 8.72 6.25
N ASP A 49 1.07 9.00 7.54
CA ASP A 49 0.11 9.88 8.23
C ASP A 49 0.86 10.97 9.01
N ALA A 50 0.49 12.23 8.77
CA ALA A 50 1.18 13.38 9.37
C ALA A 50 1.02 13.46 10.90
N LYS A 51 -0.13 13.04 11.44
CA LYS A 51 -0.39 13.06 12.88
C LYS A 51 0.48 12.01 13.57
N LEU A 52 0.62 10.82 12.97
CA LEU A 52 1.55 9.81 13.49
C LEU A 52 3.02 10.23 13.38
N VAL A 53 3.41 11.08 12.43
CA VAL A 53 4.77 11.65 12.40
C VAL A 53 5.02 12.53 13.62
N VAL A 54 4.03 13.35 14.02
CA VAL A 54 4.13 14.16 15.24
C VAL A 54 4.27 13.29 16.49
N VAL A 55 3.47 12.23 16.60
CA VAL A 55 3.58 11.26 17.71
C VAL A 55 4.97 10.61 17.71
N ALA A 56 5.47 10.16 16.55
CA ALA A 56 6.80 9.57 16.44
C ALA A 56 7.89 10.55 16.89
N GLN A 57 7.76 11.84 16.55
CA GLN A 57 8.72 12.88 16.95
C GLN A 57 8.74 13.06 18.47
N GLN A 58 7.57 13.15 19.10
CA GLN A 58 7.46 13.25 20.56
C GLN A 58 8.09 12.05 21.28
N LEU A 59 7.87 10.84 20.76
CA LEU A 59 8.47 9.63 21.32
C LEU A 59 9.99 9.58 21.11
N ALA A 60 10.48 10.06 19.95
CA ALA A 60 11.90 10.13 19.66
C ALA A 60 12.62 11.12 20.59
N GLU A 61 12.01 12.27 20.88
CA GLU A 61 12.52 13.27 21.83
C GLU A 61 12.54 12.75 23.27
N ARG A 62 11.48 12.05 23.69
CA ARG A 62 11.38 11.41 25.01
C ARG A 62 12.33 10.22 25.18
N GLN A 63 12.78 9.62 24.08
CA GLN A 63 13.63 8.43 24.05
C GLN A 63 13.02 7.21 24.79
N THR A 64 11.70 7.19 24.96
CA THR A 64 10.96 6.07 25.55
C THR A 64 9.61 5.89 24.85
N ILE A 65 9.15 4.64 24.73
CA ILE A 65 7.81 4.30 24.27
C ILE A 65 7.01 4.01 25.54
N PRO A 66 5.96 4.79 25.84
CA PRO A 66 5.17 4.57 27.03
C PRO A 66 4.30 3.31 26.87
N PRO A 67 3.70 2.80 27.96
CA PRO A 67 2.74 1.70 27.88
C PRO A 67 1.59 2.00 26.91
N SER A 68 1.00 0.94 26.36
CA SER A 68 -0.04 1.03 25.30
C SER A 68 -1.18 2.04 25.60
N PRO A 69 -1.78 2.09 26.82
CA PRO A 69 -2.82 3.07 27.11
C PRO A 69 -2.37 4.53 26.95
N GLU A 70 -1.12 4.82 27.33
CA GLU A 70 -0.54 6.16 27.23
C GLU A 70 -0.16 6.50 25.79
N LEU A 71 0.34 5.52 25.03
CA LEU A 71 0.61 5.67 23.59
C LEU A 71 -0.68 5.99 22.82
N ILE A 72 -1.76 5.25 23.09
CA ILE A 72 -3.07 5.48 22.47
C ILE A 72 -3.60 6.86 22.86
N ARG A 73 -3.44 7.27 24.12
CA ARG A 73 -3.83 8.62 24.57
C ARG A 73 -3.06 9.70 23.81
N ALA A 74 -1.74 9.60 23.72
CA ALA A 74 -0.90 10.55 22.98
C ALA A 74 -1.29 10.64 21.48
N ALA A 75 -1.59 9.49 20.85
CA ALA A 75 -2.07 9.46 19.48
C ALA A 75 -3.42 10.18 19.31
N ARG A 76 -4.37 9.95 20.22
CA ARG A 76 -5.69 10.62 20.21
C ARG A 76 -5.57 12.13 20.43
N GLU A 77 -4.69 12.56 21.32
CA GLU A 77 -4.39 13.99 21.55
C GLU A 77 -3.81 14.65 20.29
N ALA A 78 -3.04 13.91 19.48
CA ALA A 78 -2.59 14.33 18.15
C ALA A 78 -3.69 14.24 17.07
N GLY A 79 -4.92 13.88 17.44
CA GLY A 79 -6.07 13.75 16.55
C GLY A 79 -6.07 12.46 15.72
N VAL A 80 -5.31 11.44 16.11
CA VAL A 80 -5.37 10.11 15.49
C VAL A 80 -6.61 9.38 16.00
N ASP A 81 -7.46 8.99 15.07
CA ASP A 81 -8.71 8.26 15.27
C ASP A 81 -8.57 6.74 15.05
N ALA A 82 -7.37 6.28 14.70
CA ALA A 82 -7.03 4.88 14.48
C ALA A 82 -6.67 4.14 15.78
N ASN A 83 -7.05 2.86 15.86
CA ASN A 83 -6.78 1.97 16.99
C ASN A 83 -6.77 0.51 16.49
N PRO A 84 -5.84 -0.36 16.90
CA PRO A 84 -4.71 -0.14 17.81
C PRO A 84 -3.58 0.75 17.24
N VAL A 85 -2.76 1.31 18.15
CA VAL A 85 -1.54 2.07 17.84
C VAL A 85 -0.33 1.33 18.39
N TYR A 86 0.69 1.16 17.56
CA TYR A 86 1.94 0.46 17.87
C TYR A 86 3.13 1.39 17.64
N ALA A 87 4.20 1.20 18.40
CA ALA A 87 5.45 1.93 18.22
C ALA A 87 6.64 0.99 18.34
N LYS A 88 7.68 1.26 17.54
CA LYS A 88 8.96 0.55 17.57
C LYS A 88 10.11 1.54 17.52
N PHE A 89 11.08 1.36 18.41
CA PHE A 89 12.40 1.98 18.30
C PHE A 89 13.31 1.17 17.39
N GLY A 90 14.21 1.88 16.74
CA GLY A 90 15.39 1.32 16.12
C GLY A 90 16.45 2.40 15.97
N VAL A 91 17.48 2.09 15.19
CA VAL A 91 18.50 3.07 14.80
C VAL A 91 18.54 3.28 13.29
N VAL A 92 19.28 4.30 12.86
CA VAL A 92 19.56 4.53 11.43
C VAL A 92 20.26 3.30 10.86
N GLY A 93 19.86 2.89 9.65
CA GLY A 93 20.40 1.70 8.97
C GLY A 93 19.57 0.43 9.20
N GLU A 94 18.76 0.34 10.25
CA GLU A 94 17.92 -0.84 10.54
C GLU A 94 16.62 -0.90 9.70
N VAL A 95 16.72 -0.63 8.40
CA VAL A 95 15.55 -0.53 7.50
C VAL A 95 14.76 -1.84 7.45
N GLU A 96 15.45 -2.98 7.34
CA GLU A 96 14.79 -4.29 7.26
C GLU A 96 14.03 -4.65 8.55
N SER A 97 14.54 -4.24 9.72
CA SER A 97 13.85 -4.44 11.01
C SER A 97 12.52 -3.69 11.10
N PHE A 98 12.45 -2.50 10.50
CA PHE A 98 11.19 -1.75 10.41
C PHE A 98 10.25 -2.35 9.36
N LYS A 99 10.79 -2.80 8.23
CA LYS A 99 10.02 -3.41 7.15
C LYS A 99 9.37 -4.72 7.60
N SER A 100 10.12 -5.63 8.21
CA SER A 100 9.58 -6.90 8.71
C SER A 100 8.50 -6.65 9.76
N TRP A 101 8.73 -5.70 10.68
CA TRP A 101 7.74 -5.35 11.69
C TRP A 101 6.45 -4.78 11.10
N LEU A 102 6.53 -3.95 10.06
CA LEU A 102 5.33 -3.46 9.36
C LEU A 102 4.62 -4.59 8.61
N GLN A 103 5.35 -5.54 8.03
CA GLN A 103 4.77 -6.70 7.34
C GLN A 103 4.04 -7.60 8.33
N ASP A 104 4.64 -7.91 9.48
CA ASP A 104 4.00 -8.70 10.53
C ASP A 104 2.71 -8.02 11.04
N LEU A 105 2.71 -6.69 11.14
CA LEU A 105 1.51 -5.93 11.52
C LEU A 105 0.44 -5.96 10.42
N ASP A 106 0.83 -5.85 9.16
CA ASP A 106 -0.09 -5.85 8.01
C ASP A 106 -0.76 -7.22 7.85
N GLU A 107 0.00 -8.30 8.01
CA GLU A 107 -0.53 -9.67 7.97
C GLU A 107 -1.54 -9.95 9.09
N ALA A 108 -1.37 -9.32 10.25
CA ALA A 108 -2.29 -9.45 11.38
C ALA A 108 -3.46 -8.45 11.34
N ALA A 109 -3.38 -7.40 10.53
CA ALA A 109 -4.38 -6.34 10.50
C ALA A 109 -5.60 -6.72 9.65
N ASP A 110 -6.77 -6.24 10.06
CA ASP A 110 -8.02 -6.37 9.32
C ASP A 110 -8.34 -5.13 8.46
N ALA A 111 -7.41 -4.17 8.41
CA ALA A 111 -7.50 -2.94 7.62
C ALA A 111 -6.10 -2.36 7.32
N PRO A 112 -5.98 -1.46 6.33
CA PRO A 112 -4.70 -0.88 5.93
C PRO A 112 -3.97 -0.15 7.06
N LEU A 113 -2.64 -0.24 7.05
CA LEU A 113 -1.78 0.48 7.98
C LEU A 113 -1.57 1.94 7.59
N ILE A 114 -1.56 2.80 8.60
CA ILE A 114 -1.00 4.15 8.54
C ILE A 114 0.19 4.27 9.49
N CYS A 115 1.16 5.13 9.17
CA CYS A 115 2.39 5.25 9.96
C CYS A 115 3.02 6.63 9.91
N GLY A 116 3.79 6.91 10.96
CA GLY A 116 4.68 8.04 11.06
C GLY A 116 6.06 7.62 11.52
N ARG A 117 7.09 8.25 10.95
CA ARG A 117 8.48 8.00 11.28
C ARG A 117 9.15 9.30 11.67
N ALA A 118 9.95 9.26 12.74
CA ALA A 118 10.76 10.38 13.19
C ALA A 118 12.17 9.91 13.56
N ARG A 119 13.12 10.86 13.59
CA ARG A 119 14.53 10.61 13.91
C ARG A 119 15.06 11.69 14.83
N VAL A 120 15.79 11.29 15.87
CA VAL A 120 16.59 12.17 16.73
C VAL A 120 17.98 11.56 16.86
N GLY A 121 18.98 12.18 16.23
CA GLY A 121 20.33 11.60 16.10
C GLY A 121 20.28 10.26 15.37
N GLU A 122 20.91 9.23 15.93
CA GLU A 122 20.89 7.88 15.37
C GLU A 122 19.61 7.10 15.70
N ARG A 123 18.73 7.62 16.56
CA ARG A 123 17.52 6.91 16.98
C ARG A 123 16.38 7.19 16.03
N VAL A 124 15.65 6.15 15.64
CA VAL A 124 14.48 6.21 14.79
C VAL A 124 13.28 5.65 15.56
N VAL A 125 12.16 6.36 15.49
CA VAL A 125 10.87 5.86 15.96
C VAL A 125 9.95 5.67 14.77
N LEU A 126 9.32 4.52 14.71
CA LEU A 126 8.22 4.24 13.79
C LEU A 126 6.96 3.98 14.61
N VAL A 127 5.90 4.71 14.30
CA VAL A 127 4.57 4.53 14.88
C VAL A 127 3.65 4.07 13.77
N ALA A 128 2.88 3.02 14.01
CA ALA A 128 1.91 2.47 13.06
C ALA A 128 0.55 2.32 13.74
N ALA A 129 -0.53 2.45 12.97
CA ALA A 129 -1.88 2.19 13.42
C ALA A 129 -2.71 1.56 12.31
N VAL A 130 -3.67 0.73 12.68
CA VAL A 130 -4.63 0.13 11.75
C VAL A 130 -5.76 1.13 11.50
N ARG A 131 -5.96 1.55 10.25
CA ARG A 131 -7.00 2.52 9.88
C ARG A 131 -8.07 1.87 8.99
N ALA A 132 -9.16 1.48 9.64
CA ALA A 132 -10.36 1.00 8.97
C ALA A 132 -11.33 2.11 8.54
N GLY A 133 -11.14 3.33 9.03
CA GLY A 133 -12.00 4.46 8.72
C GLY A 133 -11.45 5.78 9.25
N SER A 134 -12.15 6.86 8.97
CA SER A 134 -11.86 8.18 9.51
C SER A 134 -13.12 8.87 10.00
N LEU A 135 -12.97 9.71 11.01
CA LEU A 135 -14.03 10.57 11.51
C LEU A 135 -13.63 12.03 11.32
N SER A 136 -14.51 12.81 10.70
CA SER A 136 -14.33 14.25 10.51
C SER A 136 -15.57 15.01 10.96
N VAL A 137 -15.37 16.26 11.35
CA VAL A 137 -16.49 17.17 11.61
C VAL A 137 -16.84 17.86 10.29
N ASN A 138 -18.09 17.76 9.88
CA ASN A 138 -18.63 18.44 8.72
C ASN A 138 -19.52 19.61 9.19
N GLY A 139 -19.04 20.84 9.05
CA GLY A 139 -19.74 22.02 9.55
C GLY A 139 -19.76 22.10 11.08
N LYS A 140 -20.84 22.64 11.67
CA LYS A 140 -20.93 22.87 13.13
C LYS A 140 -21.50 21.71 13.92
N HIS A 141 -22.29 20.84 13.28
CA HIS A 141 -23.14 19.87 13.99
C HIS A 141 -23.23 18.50 13.33
N ALA A 142 -22.44 18.23 12.28
CA ALA A 142 -22.42 16.92 11.64
C ALA A 142 -21.06 16.26 11.81
N LEU A 143 -21.09 14.95 12.08
CA LEU A 143 -19.93 14.09 11.98
C LEU A 143 -20.05 13.30 10.67
N HIS A 144 -18.97 13.27 9.90
CA HIS A 144 -18.85 12.43 8.72
C HIS A 144 -17.85 11.32 9.00
N ALA A 145 -18.32 10.09 8.91
CA ALA A 145 -17.51 8.89 9.03
C ALA A 145 -17.33 8.25 7.66
N GLU A 146 -16.09 7.95 7.32
CA GLU A 146 -15.72 7.16 6.15
C GLU A 146 -15.11 5.85 6.63
N VAL A 147 -15.50 4.73 6.01
CA VAL A 147 -15.02 3.39 6.38
C VAL A 147 -14.60 2.66 5.11
N ILE A 148 -13.54 1.87 5.16
CA ILE A 148 -13.12 1.03 4.03
C ILE A 148 -14.21 0.00 3.71
N ALA A 149 -14.32 -0.38 2.43
CA ALA A 149 -15.39 -1.26 1.95
C ALA A 149 -15.46 -2.62 2.67
N ASP A 150 -14.31 -3.17 3.05
CA ASP A 150 -14.19 -4.51 3.63
C ASP A 150 -14.11 -4.52 5.17
N PHE A 151 -14.37 -3.39 5.85
CA PHE A 151 -14.33 -3.37 7.30
C PHE A 151 -15.51 -4.13 7.89
N ARG A 152 -15.22 -5.26 8.52
CA ARG A 152 -16.25 -6.16 9.06
C ARG A 152 -16.83 -5.59 10.35
N HIS A 153 -18.14 -5.33 10.35
CA HIS A 153 -18.91 -4.84 11.50
C HIS A 153 -18.39 -3.48 12.04
N PRO A 154 -18.50 -2.38 11.27
CA PRO A 154 -18.11 -1.07 11.77
C PRO A 154 -18.99 -0.63 12.94
N TYR A 155 -18.36 -0.21 14.04
CA TYR A 155 -19.03 0.42 15.17
C TYR A 155 -18.50 1.83 15.38
N LEU A 156 -19.40 2.81 15.52
CA LEU A 156 -19.07 4.17 15.95
C LEU A 156 -19.45 4.32 17.42
N VAL A 157 -18.47 4.63 18.27
CA VAL A 157 -18.71 4.91 19.69
C VAL A 157 -18.61 6.40 19.92
N VAL A 158 -19.75 7.03 20.22
CA VAL A 158 -19.83 8.44 20.61
C VAL A 158 -19.88 8.50 22.13
N ARG A 159 -18.96 9.25 22.75
CA ARG A 159 -18.97 9.53 24.18
C ARG A 159 -19.32 11.00 24.39
N ASP A 160 -20.42 11.25 25.07
CA ASP A 160 -20.83 12.59 25.49
C ASP A 160 -19.96 13.02 26.69
N SER A 161 -19.25 14.14 26.59
CA SER A 161 -18.31 14.63 27.61
C SER A 161 -18.98 15.56 28.62
N ARG A 162 -20.13 15.16 29.15
CA ARG A 162 -20.81 15.91 30.22
C ARG A 162 -20.03 15.86 31.53
#